data_AF-A0A2U3D0T0-F1
#
_entry.id   AF-A0A2U3D0T0-F1
#
_cell.length_a   1.000
_cell.length_b   1.000
_cell.length_c   1.000
_cell.angle_alpha   90.00
_cell.angle_beta   90.00
_cell.angle_gamma   90.00
#
_symmetry.space_group_name_H-M   'P 1'
#
loop_
_entity.id
_entity.type
_entity.pdbx_description
1 polymer ?
#
loop_
_entity_poly.entity_id
_entity_poly.type
_entity_poly.pdbx_seq_one_letter_code
_entity_poly.pdbx_strand_id
1 'polypeptide(L)' 'MQRALWKRQLFENYQAAYAVVTEYISFYNQHRIHGSLYHLTPEQFIRAIANHEGNPLFVKP' A
#
# COMPACT_ATOMS: atom_id res chain seq x y z
N MET A 1 -20.34 2.32 -9.26
CA MET A 1 -19.11 2.73 -8.55
C MET A 1 -18.31 3.66 -9.45
N GLN A 2 -18.13 4.90 -9.02
CA GLN A 2 -17.42 5.95 -9.75
C GLN A 2 -15.96 5.51 -9.98
N ARG A 3 -15.62 5.15 -11.22
CA ARG A 3 -14.22 5.14 -11.67
C ARG A 3 -13.75 6.58 -11.65
N ALA A 4 -13.24 7.04 -10.50
CA ALA A 4 -12.56 8.32 -10.41
C ALA A 4 -11.39 8.25 -11.40
N LEU A 5 -11.54 9.00 -12.49
CA LEU A 5 -10.50 9.31 -13.45
C LEU A 5 -9.29 9.79 -12.64
N TRP A 6 -8.26 8.95 -12.52
CA TRP A 6 -6.96 9.42 -12.11
C TRP A 6 -6.49 10.34 -13.24
N LYS A 7 -6.76 11.63 -13.07
CA LYS A 7 -6.25 12.66 -13.96
C LYS A 7 -4.75 12.43 -14.04
N ARG A 8 -4.19 12.40 -15.26
CA ARG A 8 -2.75 12.41 -15.44
C ARG A 8 -2.21 13.63 -14.71
N GLN A 9 -1.49 13.40 -13.62
CA GLN A 9 -0.84 14.44 -12.87
C GLN A 9 0.42 14.81 -13.64
N LEU A 10 0.40 15.99 -14.27
CA LEU A 10 1.60 16.58 -14.84
C LEU A 10 2.37 17.23 -13.70
N PHE A 11 3.65 16.90 -13.57
CA PHE A 11 4.54 17.51 -12.60
C PHE A 11 5.37 18.58 -13.29
N GLU A 12 5.52 19.72 -12.65
CA GLU A 12 6.28 20.86 -13.19
C GLU A 12 7.77 20.56 -13.30
N ASN A 13 8.30 19.75 -12.38
CA ASN A 13 9.69 19.33 -12.36
C ASN A 13 9.87 18.00 -11.63
N TYR A 14 11.08 17.45 -11.69
CA TYR A 14 11.41 16.17 -11.06
C TYR A 14 11.23 16.21 -9.53
N GLN A 15 11.56 17.32 -8.87
CA GLN A 15 11.46 17.44 -7.42
C GLN A 15 10.00 17.34 -6.95
N ALA A 16 9.07 17.98 -7.66
CA ALA A 16 7.64 17.88 -7.40
C ALA A 16 7.13 16.43 -7.59
N ALA A 17 7.58 15.75 -8.64
CA ALA A 17 7.24 14.35 -8.87
C ALA A 17 7.79 13.44 -7.75
N TYR A 18 9.05 13.65 -7.36
CA TYR A 18 9.73 12.88 -6.33
C TYR A 18 9.00 13.00 -4.98
N ALA A 19 8.61 14.21 -4.59
CA ALA A 19 7.91 14.45 -3.34
C ALA A 19 6.58 13.67 -3.28
N VAL A 20 5.76 13.80 -4.32
CA VAL A 20 4.45 13.13 -4.39
C VAL A 20 4.58 11.60 -4.44
N VAL A 21 5.54 11.07 -5.21
CA VAL A 21 5.76 9.62 -5.27
C VAL A 21 6.26 9.08 -3.93
N THR A 22 7.16 9.79 -3.26
CA THR A 22 7.69 9.39 -1.94
C THR A 22 6.60 9.39 -0.88
N GLU A 23 5.74 10.40 -0.89
CA GLU A 23 4.56 10.47 -0.02
C GLU A 23 3.61 9.30 -0.29
N TYR A 24 3.33 9.02 -1.58
CA TYR A 24 2.47 7.90 -1.95
C TYR A 24 3.04 6.55 -1.52
N ILE A 25 4.34 6.32 -1.69
CA ILE A 25 5.01 5.08 -1.25
C ILE A 25 4.85 4.89 0.26
N SER A 26 5.05 5.96 1.03
CA SER A 26 4.90 5.93 2.49
C SER A 26 3.46 5.58 2.88
N PHE A 27 2.49 6.27 2.28
CA PHE A 27 1.07 5.97 2.48
C PHE A 27 0.71 4.52 2.09
N TYR A 28 1.18 4.04 0.94
CA TYR A 28 0.90 2.70 0.44
C TYR A 28 1.42 1.63 1.40
N ASN A 29 2.65 1.79 1.89
CA ASN A 29 3.28 0.81 2.76
C ASN A 29 2.71 0.82 4.19
N GLN A 30 2.33 2.00 4.69
CA GLN A 30 2.03 2.20 6.12
C GLN A 30 0.55 2.36 6.45
N HIS A 31 -0.28 2.76 5.47
CA HIS A 31 -1.67 3.14 5.72
C HIS A 31 -2.67 2.47 4.80
N ARG A 32 -2.29 2.14 3.55
CA ARG A 32 -3.20 1.49 2.61
C ARG A 32 -3.46 0.04 3.03
N ILE A 33 -4.72 -0.31 3.23
CA ILE A 33 -5.16 -1.67 3.57
C ILE A 33 -5.40 -2.47 2.29
N HIS A 34 -4.92 -3.73 2.28
CA HIS A 34 -5.03 -4.62 1.14
C HIS A 34 -5.84 -5.88 1.46
N GLY A 35 -6.88 -6.15 0.69
CA GLY A 35 -7.66 -7.39 0.83
C GLY A 35 -6.83 -8.65 0.59
N SER A 36 -5.87 -8.59 -0.35
CA SER A 36 -4.91 -9.68 -0.61
C SER A 36 -3.87 -9.87 0.49
N LEU A 37 -3.74 -8.91 1.40
CA LEU A 37 -2.87 -8.97 2.57
C LEU A 37 -3.70 -9.13 3.85
N TYR A 38 -4.84 -9.83 3.77
CA TYR A 38 -5.71 -10.11 4.91
C TYR A 38 -6.20 -8.86 5.66
N HIS A 39 -6.45 -7.77 4.92
CA HIS A 39 -6.83 -6.47 5.49
C HIS A 39 -5.74 -5.84 6.38
N LEU A 40 -4.47 -6.15 6.10
CA LEU A 40 -3.30 -5.47 6.67
C LEU A 40 -2.69 -4.49 5.67
N THR A 41 -1.89 -3.56 6.18
CA THR A 41 -0.95 -2.80 5.36
C THR A 41 0.25 -3.66 4.96
N PRO A 42 0.99 -3.30 3.90
CA PRO A 42 2.20 -4.03 3.51
C PRO A 42 3.21 -4.21 4.66
N GLU A 43 3.47 -3.14 5.43
CA GLU A 43 4.37 -3.23 6.59
C GLU A 43 3.84 -4.16 7.68
N GLN A 44 2.55 -4.08 8.01
CA GLN A 44 1.94 -4.95 9.02
C GLN A 44 2.01 -6.42 8.60
N PHE A 45 1.76 -6.70 7.32
CA PHE A 45 1.85 -8.04 6.77
C PHE A 45 3.28 -8.61 6.87
N ILE A 46 4.29 -7.82 6.48
CA ILE A 46 5.70 -8.24 6.60
C ILE A 46 6.08 -8.49 8.06
N ARG A 47 5.66 -7.62 8.99
CA ARG A 47 5.89 -7.83 10.43
C ARG A 47 5.21 -9.10 10.94
N ALA A 48 3.96 -9.35 10.56
CA ALA A 48 3.25 -10.56 10.95
C ALA A 48 3.93 -11.84 10.43
N ILE A 49 4.47 -11.82 9.20
CA ILE A 49 5.27 -12.93 8.66
C ILE A 49 6.56 -13.10 9.46
N ALA A 50 7.30 -12.02 9.72
CA ALA A 50 8.57 -12.05 10.43
C ALA A 50 8.44 -12.55 11.88
N ASN A 51 7.32 -12.23 12.54
CA ASN A 51 7.02 -12.65 13.91
C ASN A 51 6.36 -14.03 13.99
N HIS A 52 6.11 -14.71 12.86
CA HIS A 52 5.29 -15.91 12.77
C HIS A 52 3.86 -15.75 13.32
N GLU A 53 3.36 -14.51 13.41
CA GLU A 53 2.02 -14.14 13.91
C GLU A 53 0.90 -14.38 12.89
N GLY A 54 1.21 -15.01 11.76
CA GLY A 54 0.24 -15.44 10.77
C GLY A 54 0.78 -16.64 9.99
N ASN A 55 0.11 -17.77 10.08
CA ASN A 55 0.36 -18.90 9.19
C ASN A 55 -0.05 -18.50 7.77
N PRO A 56 0.88 -18.32 6.79
CA PRO A 56 0.52 -17.77 5.48
C PRO A 56 -0.32 -18.71 4.59
N LEU A 57 -0.73 -19.89 5.10
CA LEU A 57 -1.39 -20.93 4.31
C LEU A 57 -2.70 -21.48 4.91
N PHE A 58 -3.11 -21.10 6.12
CA PHE A 58 -4.32 -21.67 6.74
C PHE A 58 -5.13 -20.65 7.53
N VAL A 59 -5.89 -19.84 6.81
CA VAL A 59 -7.19 -19.35 7.28
C VAL A 59 -8.08 -19.22 6.04
N LYS A 60 -8.68 -20.35 5.64
CA LYS A 60 -9.85 -20.34 4.78
C LYS A 60 -11.10 -20.13 5.67
N PRO A 61 -12.13 -19.43 5.18
CA PRO A 61 -13.47 -19.54 5.78
C PRO A 61 -14.00 -20.97 5.67
#